data_AF-A0A7R9DFT0-F1
#
_entry.id   AF-A0A7R9DFT0-F1
#
_cell.length_a   1.000
_cell.length_b   1.000
_cell.length_c   1.000
_cell.angle_alpha   90.00
_cell.angle_beta   90.00
_cell.angle_gamma   90.00
#
_symmetry.space_group_name_H-M   'P 1'
#
loop_
_entity.id
_entity.type
_entity.pdbx_description
1 polymer ?
#
loop_
_entity_poly.entity_id
_entity_poly.type
_entity_poly.pdbx_seq_one_letter_code
_entity_poly.pdbx_strand_id
1 'polypeptide(L)'
;MKDLFVELCLTVPVRLSSLLRYLSLLMDPLVSALNGSHTLISQGLRTLELCVDNLQPDFLYEVLGKFGGGNRKMMLEPQKLEYNTCNTPPAILVHFIDHSKPVCLSVDKIIDTAFTALKTSTTDPFYRRHCWEIIRCYLVASLHLNDDAMSFKKLFSHPSFTDPLCKISPMQGIPYKSADKQARATIQTAITGMFVASAIKELRKDVLPYMVFTVTHYTMVAISQQAGPFALAAKQSQPEGMDPLVLIDSLAAIIGHEEKELVKPCHLALVLLEQTCANVLGSLHRACQLPLMEYMAERMCSLCYERAWYSKMGGCYAIKFMFEKLDRCWVFEHLFSFLKALLFVMMDLTGEVSSGAIELAKGHLERMLTLCAAPVEKDGTNDELVNAQKKSLFEVTNELVRQVTSPNSIVREQAMHSLQVLAKIQDRTVTQVMEPHKEILEKYIPPKKHLLQHQPANAQIGIMDGNTFCTTLEPRLFTIGTVS
;
A
#
# COMPACT_ATOMS: atom_id res chain seq x y z
N MET A 1 1.56 0.92 23.38
CA MET A 1 2.42 -0.19 22.92
C MET A 1 3.85 0.28 22.64
N LYS A 2 4.04 1.38 21.89
CA LYS A 2 5.37 2.00 21.67
C LYS A 2 6.15 2.24 22.98
N ASP A 3 5.51 2.84 23.98
CA ASP A 3 6.11 3.11 25.29
C ASP A 3 6.67 1.84 25.98
N LEU A 4 5.94 0.73 25.88
CA LEU A 4 6.37 -0.55 26.47
C LEU A 4 7.61 -1.12 25.76
N PHE A 5 7.70 -1.01 24.43
CA PHE A 5 8.90 -1.44 23.71
C PHE A 5 10.12 -0.59 24.09
N VAL A 6 9.93 0.72 24.23
CA VAL A 6 10.98 1.62 24.69
C VAL A 6 11.44 1.25 26.10
N GLU A 7 10.50 0.98 27.01
CA GLU A 7 10.80 0.53 28.37
C GLU A 7 11.59 -0.78 28.39
N LEU A 8 11.19 -1.77 27.58
CA LEU A 8 11.89 -3.05 27.43
C LEU A 8 13.31 -2.86 26.89
N CYS A 9 13.49 -2.02 25.87
CA CYS A 9 14.81 -1.71 25.30
C CYS A 9 15.74 -1.03 26.32
N LEU A 10 15.20 -0.22 27.23
CA LEU A 10 15.98 0.51 28.23
C LEU A 10 16.17 -0.24 29.56
N THR A 11 15.43 -1.33 29.81
CA THR A 11 15.51 -2.13 31.04
C THR A 11 16.36 -3.40 30.92
N VAL A 12 17.01 -3.64 29.77
CA VAL A 12 17.75 -4.89 29.52
C VAL A 12 18.86 -5.08 30.57
N PRO A 13 18.83 -6.15 31.39
CA PRO A 13 19.79 -6.36 32.47
C PRO A 13 21.11 -6.91 31.90
N VAL A 14 22.01 -6.01 31.48
CA VAL A 14 23.28 -6.37 30.84
C VAL A 14 24.42 -5.58 31.46
N ARG A 15 25.59 -6.21 31.58
CA ARG A 15 26.83 -5.51 31.98
C ARG A 15 27.14 -4.42 30.95
N LEU A 16 27.52 -3.23 31.42
CA LEU A 16 27.83 -2.11 30.54
C LEU A 16 28.86 -2.45 29.44
N SER A 17 29.86 -3.28 29.76
CA SER A 17 30.86 -3.76 28.81
C SER A 17 30.29 -4.57 27.62
N SER A 18 29.18 -5.27 27.83
CA SER A 18 28.46 -5.98 26.78
C SER A 18 27.50 -5.06 26.02
N LEU A 19 26.91 -4.08 26.70
CA LEU A 19 26.00 -3.09 26.10
C LEU A 19 26.71 -2.15 25.12
N LEU A 20 27.99 -1.85 25.40
CA LEU A 20 28.82 -0.94 24.61
C LEU A 20 28.82 -1.22 23.10
N ARG A 21 28.86 -2.49 22.70
CA ARG A 21 28.87 -2.90 21.28
C ARG A 21 27.55 -2.63 20.55
N TYR A 22 26.47 -2.39 21.29
CA TYR A 22 25.12 -2.17 20.77
C TYR A 22 24.55 -0.82 21.19
N LEU A 23 25.36 0.08 21.74
CA LEU A 23 24.91 1.36 22.27
C LEU A 23 24.24 2.24 21.20
N SER A 24 24.69 2.15 19.95
CA SER A 24 24.07 2.85 18.81
C SER A 24 22.61 2.45 18.58
N LEU A 25 22.25 1.18 18.83
CA LEU A 25 20.87 0.69 18.72
C LEU A 25 19.97 1.21 19.84
N LEU A 26 20.55 1.67 20.96
CA LEU A 26 19.83 2.15 22.12
C LEU A 26 19.51 3.66 22.05
N MET A 27 20.10 4.39 21.11
CA MET A 27 19.90 5.84 20.95
C MET A 27 18.48 6.21 20.51
N ASP A 28 17.91 5.49 19.55
CA ASP A 28 16.55 5.75 19.07
C ASP A 28 15.48 5.50 20.17
N PRO A 29 15.54 4.38 20.91
CA PRO A 29 14.72 4.19 22.12
C PRO A 29 14.94 5.28 23.17
N LEU A 30 16.18 5.72 23.40
CA LEU A 30 16.50 6.75 24.39
C LEU A 30 15.85 8.10 24.03
N VAL A 31 15.97 8.54 22.78
CA VAL A 31 15.29 9.77 22.30
C VAL A 31 13.77 9.62 22.39
N SER A 32 13.24 8.43 22.09
CA SER A 32 11.81 8.15 22.22
C SER A 32 11.34 8.20 23.69
N ALA A 33 12.17 7.75 24.64
CA ALA A 33 11.86 7.80 26.07
C ALA A 33 11.85 9.24 26.61
N LEU A 34 12.81 10.06 26.18
CA LEU A 34 12.92 11.47 26.59
C LEU A 34 11.77 12.34 26.06
N ASN A 35 11.13 11.93 24.97
CA ASN A 35 9.92 12.57 24.42
C ASN A 35 8.63 11.84 24.83
N GLY A 36 8.72 10.84 25.69
CA GLY A 36 7.63 9.96 26.09
C GLY A 36 6.89 10.42 27.35
N SER A 37 6.27 9.47 28.04
CA SER A 37 5.61 9.69 29.32
C SER A 37 6.62 10.03 30.44
N HIS A 38 6.13 10.63 31.53
CA HIS A 38 6.99 11.05 32.64
C HIS A 38 7.82 9.90 33.26
N THR A 39 7.30 8.68 33.25
CA THR A 39 8.01 7.48 33.71
C THR A 39 9.16 7.11 32.77
N LEU A 40 8.93 7.14 31.46
CA LEU A 40 9.97 6.89 30.45
C LEU A 40 11.07 7.95 30.48
N ILE A 41 10.71 9.22 30.72
CA ILE A 41 11.69 10.30 30.84
C ILE A 41 12.66 10.02 31.99
N SER A 42 12.15 9.66 33.17
CA SER A 42 12.99 9.33 34.33
C SER A 42 13.93 8.15 34.04
N GLN A 43 13.42 7.12 33.37
CA GLN A 43 14.23 5.95 33.01
C GLN A 43 15.28 6.28 31.94
N GLY A 44 14.91 7.03 30.89
CA GLY A 44 15.83 7.48 29.86
C GLY A 44 16.96 8.35 30.44
N LEU A 45 16.64 9.26 31.34
CA LEU A 45 17.64 10.08 32.04
C LEU A 45 18.61 9.22 32.86
N ARG A 46 18.12 8.20 33.57
CA ARG A 46 18.97 7.26 34.31
C ARG A 46 19.91 6.47 33.40
N THR A 47 19.42 5.99 32.26
CA THR A 47 20.25 5.27 31.28
C THR A 47 21.29 6.19 30.65
N LEU A 48 20.94 7.46 30.42
CA LEU A 48 21.86 8.46 29.92
C LEU A 48 22.95 8.80 30.95
N GLU A 49 22.58 8.98 32.21
CA GLU A 49 23.52 9.21 33.34
C GLU A 49 24.52 8.05 33.45
N LEU A 50 24.05 6.80 33.40
CA LEU A 50 24.91 5.62 33.37
C LEU A 50 25.91 5.61 32.21
N CYS A 51 25.52 6.10 31.03
CA CYS A 51 26.41 6.20 29.89
C CYS A 51 27.46 7.31 30.10
N VAL A 52 27.03 8.48 30.60
CA VAL A 52 27.91 9.63 30.85
C VAL A 52 28.95 9.34 31.93
N ASP A 53 28.56 8.68 33.03
CA ASP A 53 29.45 8.45 34.17
C ASP A 53 30.53 7.39 33.91
N ASN A 54 30.28 6.45 32.99
CA ASN A 54 31.11 5.25 32.84
C ASN A 54 31.85 5.15 31.50
N LEU A 55 31.50 5.96 30.49
CA LEU A 55 32.13 5.90 29.17
C LEU A 55 33.13 7.03 28.98
N GLN A 56 34.19 6.77 28.21
CA GLN A 56 35.15 7.82 27.89
C GLN A 56 34.49 8.93 27.06
N PRO A 57 34.78 10.21 27.34
CA PRO A 57 34.20 11.34 26.63
C PRO A 57 34.34 11.22 25.10
N ASP A 58 35.50 10.81 24.59
CA ASP A 58 35.76 10.68 23.14
C ASP A 58 34.85 9.65 22.45
N PHE A 59 34.56 8.53 23.12
CA PHE A 59 33.62 7.51 22.62
C PHE A 59 32.16 7.99 22.73
N LEU A 60 31.81 8.69 23.81
CA LEU A 60 30.53 9.39 23.96
C LEU A 60 30.36 10.47 22.87
N TYR A 61 31.41 11.18 22.47
CA TYR A 61 31.33 12.20 21.44
C TYR A 61 31.03 11.61 20.06
N GLU A 62 31.58 10.44 19.76
CA GLU A 62 31.34 9.72 18.50
C GLU A 62 29.94 9.07 18.45
N VAL A 63 29.42 8.59 19.58
CA VAL A 63 28.14 7.84 19.66
C VAL A 63 26.93 8.68 20.10
N LEU A 64 27.13 9.58 21.06
CA LEU A 64 26.07 10.38 21.71
C LEU A 64 26.04 11.84 21.25
N GLY A 65 27.10 12.32 20.57
CA GLY A 65 27.14 13.65 19.94
C GLY A 65 26.79 14.84 20.85
N LYS A 66 26.74 14.70 22.17
CA LYS A 66 26.26 15.72 23.12
C LYS A 66 26.87 15.46 24.51
N PHE A 67 27.06 16.55 25.26
CA PHE A 67 27.55 16.66 26.66
C PHE A 67 28.99 17.15 26.83
N GLY A 68 29.13 18.49 26.75
CA GLY A 68 30.30 19.22 27.26
C GLY A 68 30.70 20.41 26.38
N GLY A 69 30.02 21.56 26.49
CA GLY A 69 30.37 22.81 25.78
C GLY A 69 30.25 22.81 24.24
N GLY A 70 30.28 21.65 23.59
CA GLY A 70 30.17 21.42 22.15
C GLY A 70 28.75 21.38 21.59
N ASN A 71 27.71 21.40 22.45
CA ASN A 71 26.29 21.37 22.03
C ASN A 71 25.93 22.48 21.01
N ARG A 72 26.67 23.59 21.00
CA ARG A 72 26.50 24.72 20.08
C ARG A 72 27.31 24.57 18.79
N LYS A 73 28.42 23.81 18.82
CA LYS A 73 29.31 23.56 17.67
C LYS A 73 28.78 22.50 16.70
N MET A 74 27.85 21.64 17.13
CA MET A 74 27.17 20.66 16.28
C MET A 74 25.82 21.13 15.71
N MET A 75 25.32 22.31 16.09
CA MET A 75 24.24 22.99 15.36
C MET A 75 24.79 23.65 14.09
N LEU A 76 25.40 22.84 13.23
CA LEU A 76 25.95 23.26 11.93
C LEU A 76 24.84 23.30 10.88
N GLU A 77 23.89 22.38 10.96
CA GLU A 77 22.73 22.35 10.08
C GLU A 77 21.65 23.30 10.63
N PRO A 78 21.08 24.18 9.77
CA PRO A 78 19.98 25.02 10.18
C PRO A 78 18.83 24.17 10.69
N GLN A 79 18.19 24.60 11.78
CA GLN A 79 16.96 23.98 12.24
C GLN A 79 15.98 23.90 11.08
N LYS A 80 15.25 22.79 10.97
CA LYS A 80 14.27 22.56 9.92
C LYS A 80 13.28 23.73 9.93
N LEU A 81 13.40 24.63 8.96
CA LEU A 81 12.49 25.75 8.81
C LEU A 81 11.16 25.20 8.29
N GLU A 82 10.11 25.38 9.07
CA GLU A 82 8.74 25.16 8.60
C GLU A 82 8.35 26.34 7.72
N TYR A 83 8.28 26.11 6.40
CA TYR A 83 7.88 27.13 5.43
C TYR A 83 6.53 26.74 4.83
N ASN A 84 5.61 27.70 4.75
CA ASN A 84 4.37 27.53 4.00
C ASN A 84 4.68 27.76 2.52
N THR A 85 4.45 26.73 1.70
CA THR A 85 4.64 26.78 0.24
C THR A 85 3.49 27.47 -0.48
N CYS A 86 2.33 27.58 0.15
CA CYS A 86 1.09 28.00 -0.48
C CYS A 86 0.62 29.34 0.10
N ASN A 87 0.37 30.30 -0.80
CA ASN A 87 -0.11 31.63 -0.45
C ASN A 87 -1.63 31.70 -0.29
N THR A 88 -2.37 30.66 -0.71
CA THR A 88 -3.84 30.62 -0.71
C THR A 88 -4.35 29.30 -0.13
N PRO A 89 -4.47 29.18 1.20
CA PRO A 89 -5.03 27.98 1.82
C PRO A 89 -6.52 27.84 1.48
N PRO A 90 -7.08 26.61 1.53
CA PRO A 90 -8.52 26.41 1.41
C PRO A 90 -9.23 27.18 2.52
N ALA A 91 -10.12 28.08 2.15
CA ALA A 91 -10.74 29.03 3.08
C ALA A 91 -12.25 29.16 2.88
N ILE A 92 -12.96 29.36 3.98
CA ILE A 92 -14.36 29.78 3.97
C ILE A 92 -14.39 31.31 3.82
N LEU A 93 -15.14 31.80 2.84
CA LEU A 93 -15.33 33.22 2.60
C LEU A 93 -16.54 33.72 3.39
N VAL A 94 -16.28 34.50 4.44
CA VAL A 94 -17.34 35.12 5.25
C VAL A 94 -17.55 36.56 4.81
N HIS A 95 -18.78 36.88 4.41
CA HIS A 95 -19.18 38.24 4.04
C HIS A 95 -19.89 38.88 5.23
N PHE A 96 -19.36 39.99 5.74
CA PHE A 96 -20.02 40.79 6.77
C PHE A 96 -20.76 41.96 6.12
N ILE A 97 -21.95 42.28 6.63
CA ILE A 97 -22.85 43.29 6.06
C ILE A 97 -22.15 44.65 5.90
N ASP A 98 -21.24 44.98 6.82
CA ASP A 98 -20.52 46.26 6.85
C ASP A 98 -19.09 46.20 6.26
N HIS A 99 -18.67 45.08 5.68
CA HIS A 99 -17.34 44.92 5.09
C HIS A 99 -17.41 44.65 3.59
N SER A 100 -16.72 45.49 2.81
CA SER A 100 -16.68 45.38 1.35
C SER A 100 -15.84 44.20 0.84
N LYS A 101 -14.92 43.68 1.64
CA LYS A 101 -14.09 42.51 1.31
C LYS A 101 -14.47 41.32 2.20
N PRO A 102 -14.58 40.11 1.63
CA PRO A 102 -14.81 38.91 2.42
C PRO A 102 -13.60 38.60 3.32
N VAL A 103 -13.86 38.04 4.48
CA VAL A 103 -12.84 37.49 5.37
C VAL A 103 -12.60 36.03 5.02
N CYS A 104 -11.35 35.68 4.70
CA CYS A 104 -10.94 34.31 4.40
C CYS A 104 -10.53 33.60 5.70
N LEU A 105 -11.27 32.56 6.09
CA LEU A 105 -10.93 31.72 7.24
C LEU A 105 -10.32 30.40 6.75
N SER A 106 -9.04 30.16 7.06
CA SER A 106 -8.33 28.93 6.68
C SER A 106 -8.91 27.68 7.34
N VAL A 107 -9.22 26.66 6.56
CA VAL A 107 -9.91 25.44 7.00
C VAL A 107 -8.96 24.25 7.20
N ASP A 108 -7.78 24.29 6.58
CA ASP A 108 -6.77 23.24 6.62
C ASP A 108 -6.47 22.74 8.05
N LYS A 109 -6.10 23.65 8.95
CA LYS A 109 -5.79 23.31 10.35
C LYS A 109 -6.99 22.80 11.14
N ILE A 110 -8.19 23.26 10.78
CA ILE A 110 -9.44 22.85 11.42
C ILE A 110 -9.72 21.38 11.07
N ILE A 111 -9.55 21.01 9.80
CA ILE A 111 -9.72 19.64 9.33
C ILE A 111 -8.67 18.71 9.93
N ASP A 112 -7.40 19.14 10.01
CA ASP A 112 -6.35 18.35 10.65
C ASP A 112 -6.63 18.11 12.14
N THR A 113 -7.13 19.13 12.84
CA THR A 113 -7.52 19.03 14.25
C THR A 113 -8.71 18.08 14.43
N ALA A 114 -9.75 18.21 13.59
CA ALA A 114 -10.91 17.33 13.62
C ALA A 114 -10.53 15.86 13.32
N PHE A 115 -9.66 15.64 12.34
CA PHE A 115 -9.15 14.33 12.00
C PHE A 115 -8.35 13.70 13.14
N THR A 116 -7.47 14.48 13.76
CA THR A 116 -6.68 14.03 14.92
C THR A 116 -7.59 13.66 16.09
N ALA A 117 -8.59 14.49 16.40
CA ALA A 117 -9.55 14.23 17.46
C ALA A 117 -10.38 12.96 17.22
N LEU A 118 -10.71 12.64 15.96
CA LEU A 118 -11.40 11.39 15.59
C LEU A 118 -10.52 10.15 15.79
N LYS A 119 -9.22 10.25 15.50
CA LYS A 119 -8.25 9.16 15.73
C LYS A 119 -7.98 8.90 17.21
N THR A 120 -7.99 9.95 18.02
CA THR A 120 -7.66 9.83 19.43
C THR A 120 -8.78 9.10 20.21
N SER A 121 -8.42 8.00 20.85
CA SER A 121 -9.36 7.14 21.59
C SER A 121 -9.90 7.79 22.88
N THR A 122 -9.21 8.80 23.43
CA THR A 122 -9.60 9.52 24.65
C THR A 122 -10.59 10.67 24.41
N THR A 123 -10.86 11.02 23.16
CA THR A 123 -11.80 12.10 22.82
C THR A 123 -13.23 11.73 23.19
N ASP A 124 -13.94 12.64 23.85
CA ASP A 124 -15.36 12.47 24.20
C ASP A 124 -16.23 12.24 22.95
N PRO A 125 -17.19 11.29 22.99
CA PRO A 125 -18.24 11.13 21.98
C PRO A 125 -18.88 12.43 21.48
N PHE A 126 -19.13 13.40 22.37
CA PHE A 126 -19.68 14.71 22.01
C PHE A 126 -18.78 15.44 21.01
N TYR A 127 -17.48 15.53 21.29
CA TYR A 127 -16.52 16.19 20.40
C TYR A 127 -16.34 15.41 19.10
N ARG A 128 -16.35 14.07 19.13
CA ARG A 128 -16.26 13.24 17.92
C ARG A 128 -17.39 13.52 16.93
N ARG A 129 -18.64 13.68 17.42
CA ARG A 129 -19.79 14.06 16.58
C ARG A 129 -19.57 15.42 15.90
N HIS A 130 -19.09 16.41 16.64
CA HIS A 130 -18.82 17.75 16.08
C HIS A 130 -17.65 17.73 15.09
N CYS A 131 -16.59 16.97 15.36
CA CYS A 131 -15.49 16.78 14.43
C CYS A 131 -15.97 16.14 13.11
N TRP A 132 -16.86 15.16 13.18
CA TRP A 132 -17.48 14.59 11.99
C TRP A 132 -18.32 15.62 11.23
N GLU A 133 -19.17 16.39 11.90
CA GLU A 133 -19.99 17.41 11.22
C GLU A 133 -19.15 18.48 10.54
N ILE A 134 -18.02 18.90 11.13
CA ILE A 134 -17.08 19.82 10.49
C ILE A 134 -16.54 19.23 9.18
N ILE A 135 -16.07 17.97 9.21
CA ILE A 135 -15.57 17.27 8.03
C ILE A 135 -16.66 17.12 6.98
N ARG A 136 -17.87 16.72 7.39
CA ARG A 136 -19.02 16.57 6.50
C ARG A 136 -19.38 17.90 5.82
N CYS A 137 -19.49 18.99 6.58
CA CYS A 137 -19.78 20.32 6.04
C CYS A 137 -18.73 20.77 5.03
N TYR A 138 -17.45 20.52 5.31
CA TYR A 138 -16.37 20.85 4.38
C TYR A 138 -16.45 20.03 3.09
N LEU A 139 -16.67 18.72 3.19
CA LEU A 139 -16.84 17.85 2.01
C LEU A 139 -18.05 18.28 1.17
N VAL A 140 -19.19 18.57 1.80
CA VAL A 140 -20.39 19.05 1.08
C VAL A 140 -20.14 20.42 0.44
N ALA A 141 -19.48 21.35 1.14
CA ALA A 141 -19.15 22.66 0.58
C ALA A 141 -18.18 22.60 -0.60
N SER A 142 -17.35 21.56 -0.68
CA SER A 142 -16.45 21.31 -1.82
C SER A 142 -17.16 20.76 -3.06
N LEU A 143 -18.43 20.35 -2.95
CA LEU A 143 -19.21 19.80 -4.06
C LEU A 143 -20.07 20.89 -4.69
N HIS A 144 -19.85 21.15 -5.98
CA HIS A 144 -20.76 21.96 -6.78
C HIS A 144 -21.86 21.08 -7.38
N LEU A 145 -23.03 21.02 -6.73
CA LEU A 145 -24.19 20.24 -7.17
C LEU A 145 -25.15 21.05 -8.06
N ASN A 146 -24.62 21.90 -8.94
CA ASN A 146 -25.44 22.75 -9.81
C ASN A 146 -26.07 21.98 -10.99
N ASP A 147 -25.73 20.70 -11.16
CA ASP A 147 -26.19 19.89 -12.29
C ASP A 147 -27.60 19.31 -12.09
N ASP A 148 -28.43 19.46 -13.11
CA ASP A 148 -29.77 18.86 -13.12
C ASP A 148 -29.72 17.33 -13.29
N ALA A 149 -30.58 16.62 -12.54
CA ALA A 149 -30.70 15.16 -12.64
C ALA A 149 -31.01 14.65 -14.06
N MET A 150 -31.67 15.47 -14.88
CA MET A 150 -31.96 15.17 -16.29
C MET A 150 -30.71 15.24 -17.16
N SER A 151 -29.86 16.25 -16.96
CA SER A 151 -28.57 16.40 -17.65
C SER A 151 -27.64 15.24 -17.31
N PHE A 152 -27.62 14.84 -16.05
CA PHE A 152 -26.84 13.70 -15.57
C PHE A 152 -27.28 12.37 -16.21
N LYS A 153 -28.60 12.09 -16.21
CA LYS A 153 -29.14 10.90 -16.88
C LYS A 153 -28.82 10.90 -18.37
N LYS A 154 -28.93 12.05 -19.03
CA LYS A 154 -28.61 12.20 -20.45
C LYS A 154 -27.14 11.88 -20.74
N LEU A 155 -26.22 12.38 -19.90
CA LEU A 155 -24.78 12.10 -20.04
C LEU A 155 -24.49 10.60 -19.93
N PHE A 156 -24.87 9.96 -18.82
CA PHE A 156 -24.53 8.55 -18.59
C PHE A 156 -25.35 7.57 -19.44
N SER A 157 -26.45 8.01 -20.06
CA SER A 157 -27.17 7.22 -21.07
C SER A 157 -26.50 7.23 -22.45
N HIS A 158 -25.42 8.00 -22.64
CA HIS A 158 -24.75 8.12 -23.93
C HIS A 158 -24.07 6.80 -24.33
N PRO A 159 -24.24 6.32 -25.58
CA PRO A 159 -23.76 5.01 -26.01
C PRO A 159 -22.24 4.84 -25.93
N SER A 160 -21.45 5.92 -25.94
CA SER A 160 -19.98 5.83 -25.82
C SER A 160 -19.48 5.29 -24.47
N PHE A 161 -20.34 5.22 -23.44
CA PHE A 161 -20.01 4.53 -22.20
C PHE A 161 -20.15 3.00 -22.32
N THR A 162 -21.00 2.50 -23.21
CA THR A 162 -21.30 1.07 -23.35
C THR A 162 -20.79 0.44 -24.65
N ASP A 163 -20.59 1.24 -25.70
CA ASP A 163 -20.21 0.77 -27.05
C ASP A 163 -18.77 0.25 -27.08
N PRO A 164 -18.54 -1.07 -27.29
CA PRO A 164 -17.20 -1.68 -27.29
C PRO A 164 -16.24 -1.09 -28.33
N LEU A 165 -16.75 -0.41 -29.37
CA LEU A 165 -15.93 0.23 -30.40
C LEU A 165 -15.27 1.53 -29.91
N CYS A 166 -15.85 2.18 -28.89
CA CYS A 166 -15.26 3.34 -28.25
C CYS A 166 -14.15 2.92 -27.28
N LYS A 167 -12.90 2.94 -27.75
CA LYS A 167 -11.73 2.64 -26.91
C LYS A 167 -11.52 3.72 -25.84
N ILE A 168 -11.43 3.29 -24.58
CA ILE A 168 -10.92 4.12 -23.50
C ILE A 168 -9.43 4.28 -23.74
N SER A 169 -8.95 5.52 -23.83
CA SER A 169 -7.52 5.75 -24.04
C SER A 169 -6.76 5.36 -22.77
N PRO A 170 -5.76 4.46 -22.85
CA PRO A 170 -4.91 4.19 -21.70
C PRO A 170 -4.20 5.47 -21.29
N MET A 171 -4.03 5.68 -19.98
CA MET A 171 -3.39 6.89 -19.47
C MET A 171 -1.95 6.99 -19.99
N GLN A 172 -1.70 7.91 -20.91
CA GLN A 172 -0.35 8.23 -21.37
C GLN A 172 0.20 9.38 -20.53
N GLY A 173 1.01 9.07 -19.52
CA GLY A 173 1.69 10.07 -18.67
C GLY A 173 1.22 10.09 -17.21
N ILE A 174 1.66 11.11 -16.46
CA ILE A 174 1.30 11.29 -15.05
C ILE A 174 -0.20 11.63 -14.96
N PRO A 175 -0.98 10.96 -14.09
CA PRO A 175 -2.39 11.31 -13.91
C PRO A 175 -2.53 12.78 -13.56
N TYR A 176 -3.54 13.45 -14.12
CA TYR A 176 -3.87 14.80 -13.69
C TYR A 176 -4.11 14.80 -12.17
N LYS A 177 -3.27 15.53 -11.45
CA LYS A 177 -3.45 15.87 -10.04
C LYS A 177 -3.71 17.36 -9.98
N SER A 178 -4.63 17.76 -9.10
CA SER A 178 -4.95 19.18 -8.90
C SER A 178 -3.68 20.01 -8.68
N ALA A 179 -3.62 21.16 -9.35
CA ALA A 179 -2.48 22.07 -9.24
C ALA A 179 -2.30 22.61 -7.81
N ASP A 180 -3.40 22.74 -7.06
CA ASP A 180 -3.37 23.13 -5.65
C ASP A 180 -3.13 21.91 -4.75
N LYS A 181 -1.86 21.72 -4.37
CA LYS A 181 -1.43 20.64 -3.49
C LYS A 181 -2.02 20.74 -2.08
N GLN A 182 -2.24 21.95 -1.56
CA GLN A 182 -2.73 22.13 -0.18
C GLN A 182 -4.23 21.86 -0.09
N ALA A 183 -5.02 22.36 -1.04
CA ALA A 183 -6.43 22.01 -1.13
C ALA A 183 -6.63 20.51 -1.33
N ARG A 184 -5.80 19.89 -2.17
CA ARG A 184 -5.79 18.43 -2.36
C ARG A 184 -5.48 17.66 -1.09
N ALA A 185 -4.44 18.06 -0.36
CA ALA A 185 -4.09 17.43 0.91
C ALA A 185 -5.23 17.57 1.94
N THR A 186 -5.87 18.74 2.01
CA THR A 186 -6.97 18.98 2.96
C THR A 186 -8.19 18.12 2.64
N ILE A 187 -8.56 17.99 1.37
CA ILE A 187 -9.64 17.09 0.93
C ILE A 187 -9.27 15.62 1.18
N GLN A 188 -8.02 15.23 0.92
CA GLN A 188 -7.54 13.88 1.24
C GLN A 188 -7.68 13.59 2.75
N THR A 189 -7.28 14.52 3.63
CA THR A 189 -7.45 14.38 5.08
C THR A 189 -8.94 14.30 5.46
N ALA A 190 -9.80 15.11 4.85
CA ALA A 190 -11.24 15.10 5.12
C ALA A 190 -11.90 13.76 4.71
N ILE A 191 -11.61 13.26 3.51
CA ILE A 191 -12.09 11.94 3.04
C ILE A 191 -11.54 10.83 3.95
N THR A 192 -10.26 10.93 4.34
CA THR A 192 -9.64 9.99 5.27
C THR A 192 -10.36 9.99 6.63
N GLY A 193 -10.71 11.17 7.13
CA GLY A 193 -11.48 11.34 8.37
C GLY A 193 -12.90 10.78 8.29
N MET A 194 -13.56 10.87 7.14
CA MET A 194 -14.86 10.22 6.91
C MET A 194 -14.78 8.70 7.09
N PHE A 195 -13.77 8.05 6.51
CA PHE A 195 -13.60 6.61 6.68
C PHE A 195 -13.24 6.24 8.13
N VAL A 196 -12.40 7.03 8.81
CA VAL A 196 -12.14 6.82 10.25
C VAL A 196 -13.43 6.93 11.05
N ALA A 197 -14.25 7.96 10.81
CA ALA A 197 -15.54 8.14 11.46
C ALA A 197 -16.50 6.96 11.19
N SER A 198 -16.47 6.38 9.99
CA SER A 198 -17.32 5.23 9.62
C SER A 198 -16.98 3.95 10.41
N ALA A 199 -15.73 3.81 10.87
CA ALA A 199 -15.32 2.70 11.72
C ALA A 199 -15.79 2.87 13.17
N ILE A 200 -16.02 4.10 13.63
CA ILE A 200 -16.49 4.40 14.99
C ILE A 200 -17.95 3.97 15.13
N LYS A 201 -18.22 3.03 16.05
CA LYS A 201 -19.55 2.40 16.22
C LYS A 201 -20.70 3.40 16.40
N GLU A 202 -20.46 4.49 17.12
CA GLU A 202 -21.46 5.51 17.44
C GLU A 202 -21.81 6.41 16.25
N LEU A 203 -20.83 6.72 15.40
CA LEU A 203 -21.00 7.60 14.24
C LEU A 203 -21.38 6.83 12.97
N ARG A 204 -21.11 5.52 12.94
CA ARG A 204 -21.26 4.68 11.75
C ARG A 204 -22.61 4.82 11.04
N LYS A 205 -23.72 4.86 11.80
CA LYS A 205 -25.06 4.97 11.20
C LYS A 205 -25.26 6.28 10.43
N ASP A 206 -24.68 7.36 10.93
CA ASP A 206 -24.80 8.68 10.33
C ASP A 206 -23.79 8.86 9.18
N VAL A 207 -22.58 8.30 9.32
CA VAL A 207 -21.49 8.46 8.34
C VAL A 207 -21.67 7.59 7.09
N LEU A 208 -22.14 6.35 7.24
CA LEU A 208 -22.19 5.38 6.13
C LEU A 208 -22.98 5.87 4.90
N PRO A 209 -24.18 6.47 5.02
CA PRO A 209 -24.90 7.00 3.86
C PRO A 209 -24.11 8.07 3.11
N TYR A 210 -23.42 8.96 3.84
CA TYR A 210 -22.56 9.98 3.24
C TYR A 210 -21.33 9.37 2.57
N MET A 211 -20.72 8.35 3.18
CA MET A 211 -19.61 7.62 2.57
C MET A 211 -20.01 7.00 1.23
N VAL A 212 -21.18 6.35 1.15
CA VAL A 212 -21.71 5.80 -0.10
C VAL A 212 -21.86 6.90 -1.15
N PHE A 213 -22.51 8.01 -0.78
CA PHE A 213 -22.71 9.15 -1.68
C PHE A 213 -21.38 9.72 -2.20
N THR A 214 -20.42 9.98 -1.31
CA THR A 214 -19.12 10.55 -1.69
C THR A 214 -18.34 9.60 -2.58
N VAL A 215 -18.23 8.31 -2.23
CA VAL A 215 -17.52 7.32 -3.06
C VAL A 215 -18.15 7.25 -4.45
N THR A 216 -19.46 7.07 -4.54
CA THR A 216 -20.17 7.01 -5.82
C THR A 216 -19.99 8.30 -6.63
N HIS A 217 -20.11 9.47 -6.01
CA HIS A 217 -19.94 10.75 -6.70
C HIS A 217 -18.54 10.89 -7.32
N TYR A 218 -17.48 10.68 -6.53
CA TYR A 218 -16.10 10.74 -7.02
C TYR A 218 -15.82 9.72 -8.12
N THR A 219 -16.37 8.50 -8.01
CA THR A 219 -16.27 7.48 -9.04
C THR A 219 -16.96 7.91 -10.34
N MET A 220 -18.15 8.50 -10.26
CA MET A 220 -18.87 8.98 -11.44
C MET A 220 -18.17 10.15 -12.13
N VAL A 221 -17.59 11.07 -11.34
CA VAL A 221 -16.74 12.15 -11.87
C VAL A 221 -15.55 11.55 -12.61
N ALA A 222 -14.86 10.55 -12.03
CA ALA A 222 -13.75 9.86 -12.70
C ALA A 222 -14.16 9.22 -14.03
N ILE A 223 -15.31 8.52 -14.07
CA ILE A 223 -15.82 7.90 -15.30
C ILE A 223 -16.11 8.97 -16.35
N SER A 224 -16.74 10.08 -15.98
CA SER A 224 -17.06 11.17 -16.91
C SER A 224 -15.81 11.85 -17.50
N GLN A 225 -14.71 11.89 -16.74
CA GLN A 225 -13.45 12.48 -17.16
C GLN A 225 -12.60 11.54 -18.02
N GLN A 226 -12.68 10.23 -17.78
CA GLN A 226 -11.81 9.22 -18.39
C GLN A 226 -12.47 8.46 -19.55
N ALA A 227 -13.80 8.42 -19.57
CA ALA A 227 -14.59 7.72 -20.57
C ALA A 227 -15.76 8.58 -21.04
N GLY A 228 -16.40 8.16 -22.14
CA GLY A 228 -17.56 8.85 -22.68
C GLY A 228 -17.21 9.98 -23.67
N PRO A 229 -18.18 10.86 -23.98
CA PRO A 229 -18.04 11.85 -25.05
C PRO A 229 -17.05 12.98 -24.72
N PHE A 230 -16.76 13.19 -23.43
CA PHE A 230 -15.87 14.24 -22.94
C PHE A 230 -14.61 13.68 -22.28
N ALA A 231 -14.22 12.45 -22.63
CA ALA A 231 -12.99 11.86 -22.14
C ALA A 231 -11.83 12.82 -22.42
N LEU A 232 -11.09 13.19 -21.37
CA LEU A 232 -9.95 14.10 -21.43
C LEU A 232 -8.82 13.43 -22.22
N ALA A 233 -8.92 13.45 -23.55
CA ALA A 233 -7.77 13.21 -24.40
C ALA A 233 -6.74 14.30 -24.08
N ALA A 234 -5.48 13.91 -23.87
CA ALA A 234 -4.36 14.68 -23.29
C ALA A 234 -4.07 16.08 -23.88
N LYS A 235 -4.88 16.60 -24.81
CA LYS A 235 -4.76 17.91 -25.46
C LYS A 235 -5.92 18.87 -25.23
N GLN A 236 -7.02 18.48 -24.58
CA GLN A 236 -8.15 19.38 -24.30
C GLN A 236 -8.25 19.69 -22.80
N SER A 237 -8.22 21.00 -22.50
CA SER A 237 -8.54 21.68 -21.23
C SER A 237 -8.27 20.88 -19.95
N GLN A 238 -7.24 21.28 -19.18
CA GLN A 238 -7.11 20.78 -17.82
C GLN A 238 -8.42 21.07 -17.06
N PRO A 239 -9.04 20.06 -16.44
CA PRO A 239 -10.27 20.27 -15.71
C PRO A 239 -9.99 21.28 -14.58
N GLU A 240 -10.79 22.35 -14.52
CA GLU A 240 -10.80 23.23 -13.35
C GLU A 240 -11.41 22.45 -12.19
N GLY A 241 -10.60 22.11 -11.18
CA GLY A 241 -11.09 21.51 -9.95
C GLY A 241 -10.25 20.37 -9.41
N MET A 242 -10.87 19.61 -8.52
CA MET A 242 -10.22 18.53 -7.77
C MET A 242 -10.15 17.24 -8.58
N ASP A 243 -8.99 16.57 -8.56
CA ASP A 243 -8.85 15.26 -9.21
C ASP A 243 -9.58 14.17 -8.41
N PRO A 244 -10.28 13.24 -9.08
CA PRO A 244 -11.00 12.17 -8.39
C PRO A 244 -10.08 11.09 -7.81
N LEU A 245 -8.80 11.10 -8.18
CA LEU A 245 -7.78 10.17 -7.68
C LEU A 245 -7.47 10.40 -6.19
N VAL A 246 -7.85 11.55 -5.64
CA VAL A 246 -7.79 11.82 -4.19
C VAL A 246 -8.56 10.77 -3.37
N LEU A 247 -9.62 10.17 -3.92
CA LEU A 247 -10.35 9.09 -3.29
C LEU A 247 -9.47 7.85 -3.12
N ILE A 248 -8.74 7.45 -4.17
CA ILE A 248 -7.83 6.30 -4.15
C ILE A 248 -6.68 6.55 -3.18
N ASP A 249 -6.10 7.75 -3.17
CA ASP A 249 -5.02 8.10 -2.24
C ASP A 249 -5.50 8.09 -0.77
N SER A 250 -6.75 8.50 -0.52
CA SER A 250 -7.37 8.43 0.80
C SER A 250 -7.58 6.97 1.22
N LEU A 251 -8.11 6.12 0.33
CA LEU A 251 -8.27 4.68 0.58
C LEU A 251 -6.94 4.00 0.88
N ALA A 252 -5.89 4.31 0.12
CA ALA A 252 -4.55 3.76 0.35
C ALA A 252 -3.99 4.17 1.72
N ALA A 253 -4.20 5.44 2.14
CA ALA A 253 -3.78 5.92 3.45
C ALA A 253 -4.46 5.20 4.62
N ILE A 254 -5.70 4.72 4.44
CA ILE A 254 -6.47 4.04 5.49
C ILE A 254 -6.21 2.54 5.50
N ILE A 255 -6.15 1.91 4.33
CA ILE A 255 -5.79 0.50 4.20
C ILE A 255 -4.40 0.26 4.78
N GLY A 256 -3.49 1.21 4.61
CA GLY A 256 -2.17 1.20 5.21
C GLY A 256 -2.11 1.75 6.64
N HIS A 257 -3.22 1.78 7.39
CA HIS A 257 -3.23 2.18 8.80
C HIS A 257 -3.07 0.96 9.72
N GLU A 258 -2.56 1.19 10.94
CA GLU A 258 -2.32 0.14 11.95
C GLU A 258 -3.61 -0.56 12.44
N GLU A 259 -4.75 0.12 12.33
CA GLU A 259 -6.02 -0.32 12.89
C GLU A 259 -6.84 -1.16 11.91
N LYS A 260 -6.98 -2.46 12.20
CA LYS A 260 -7.66 -3.43 11.34
C LYS A 260 -9.16 -3.13 11.13
N GLU A 261 -9.81 -2.45 12.06
CA GLU A 261 -11.25 -2.11 11.94
C GLU A 261 -11.51 -1.10 10.80
N LEU A 262 -10.50 -0.28 10.45
CA LEU A 262 -10.58 0.67 9.35
C LEU A 262 -10.63 0.01 7.97
N VAL A 263 -10.17 -1.24 7.85
CA VAL A 263 -10.16 -1.98 6.58
C VAL A 263 -11.59 -2.32 6.12
N LYS A 264 -12.54 -2.49 7.05
CA LYS A 264 -13.95 -2.85 6.72
C LYS A 264 -14.67 -1.78 5.88
N PRO A 265 -14.72 -0.50 6.28
CA PRO A 265 -15.32 0.54 5.44
C PRO A 265 -14.56 0.76 4.14
N CYS A 266 -13.23 0.59 4.12
CA CYS A 266 -12.46 0.64 2.89
C CYS A 266 -12.82 -0.49 1.92
N HIS A 267 -12.99 -1.72 2.41
CA HIS A 267 -13.45 -2.83 1.58
C HIS A 267 -14.82 -2.54 0.96
N LEU A 268 -15.76 -2.00 1.75
CA LEU A 268 -17.06 -1.57 1.23
C LEU A 268 -16.90 -0.47 0.16
N ALA A 269 -16.02 0.51 0.36
CA ALA A 269 -15.77 1.56 -0.62
C ALA A 269 -15.17 1.04 -1.93
N LEU A 270 -14.26 0.08 -1.86
CA LEU A 270 -13.71 -0.58 -3.05
C LEU A 270 -14.78 -1.36 -3.83
N VAL A 271 -15.67 -2.06 -3.12
CA VAL A 271 -16.83 -2.74 -3.73
C VAL A 271 -17.77 -1.72 -4.39
N LEU A 272 -18.08 -0.61 -3.71
CA LEU A 272 -18.94 0.44 -4.27
C LEU A 272 -18.34 1.09 -5.51
N LEU A 273 -17.01 1.28 -5.51
CA LEU A 273 -16.27 1.83 -6.64
C LEU A 273 -16.39 0.90 -7.85
N GLU A 274 -16.09 -0.39 -7.68
CA GLU A 274 -16.22 -1.43 -8.72
C GLU A 274 -17.66 -1.50 -9.26
N GLN A 275 -18.65 -1.63 -8.38
CA GLN A 275 -20.06 -1.68 -8.75
C GLN A 275 -20.52 -0.44 -9.50
N THR A 276 -20.11 0.75 -9.06
CA THR A 276 -20.46 2.01 -9.73
C THR A 276 -19.86 2.05 -11.14
N CYS A 277 -18.59 1.67 -11.30
CA CYS A 277 -17.96 1.59 -12.61
C CYS A 277 -18.66 0.58 -13.53
N ALA A 278 -18.91 -0.63 -13.04
CA ALA A 278 -19.57 -1.70 -13.81
C ALA A 278 -21.00 -1.31 -14.23
N ASN A 279 -21.76 -0.67 -13.33
CA ASN A 279 -23.13 -0.23 -13.62
C ASN A 279 -23.18 0.87 -14.69
N VAL A 280 -22.24 1.82 -14.67
CA VAL A 280 -22.22 2.94 -15.62
C VAL A 280 -21.68 2.50 -16.99
N LEU A 281 -20.66 1.64 -17.02
CA LEU A 281 -20.02 1.18 -18.26
C LEU A 281 -20.64 -0.08 -18.85
N GLY A 282 -21.61 -0.68 -18.16
CA GLY A 282 -22.36 -1.87 -18.57
C GLY A 282 -21.62 -3.20 -18.39
N SER A 283 -20.30 -3.19 -18.18
CA SER A 283 -19.53 -4.41 -17.91
C SER A 283 -18.32 -4.15 -17.00
N LEU A 284 -17.97 -5.16 -16.21
CA LEU A 284 -16.79 -5.14 -15.36
C LEU A 284 -15.49 -5.09 -16.18
N HIS A 285 -15.44 -5.83 -17.30
CA HIS A 285 -14.29 -5.81 -18.20
C HIS A 285 -13.95 -4.40 -18.69
N ARG A 286 -14.96 -3.62 -19.07
CA ARG A 286 -14.77 -2.22 -19.49
C ARG A 286 -14.42 -1.31 -18.32
N ALA A 287 -15.01 -1.54 -17.15
CA ALA A 287 -14.65 -0.81 -15.94
C ALA A 287 -13.16 -0.96 -15.59
N CYS A 288 -12.60 -2.16 -15.75
CA CYS A 288 -11.18 -2.44 -15.54
C CYS A 288 -10.24 -1.71 -16.52
N GLN A 289 -10.73 -1.30 -17.70
CA GLN A 289 -9.94 -0.52 -18.67
C GLN A 289 -9.83 0.97 -18.31
N LEU A 290 -10.53 1.44 -17.27
CA LEU A 290 -10.43 2.83 -16.82
C LEU A 290 -9.05 3.11 -16.24
N PRO A 291 -8.43 4.25 -16.56
CA PRO A 291 -7.22 4.72 -15.89
C PRO A 291 -7.33 4.81 -14.36
N LEU A 292 -8.54 5.02 -13.81
CA LEU A 292 -8.80 4.95 -12.38
C LEU A 292 -8.45 3.58 -11.77
N MET A 293 -8.75 2.48 -12.49
CA MET A 293 -8.48 1.11 -12.02
C MET A 293 -6.98 0.83 -12.04
N GLU A 294 -6.29 1.29 -13.08
CA GLU A 294 -4.82 1.23 -13.18
C GLU A 294 -4.13 1.98 -12.05
N TYR A 295 -4.56 3.23 -11.78
CA TYR A 295 -4.03 4.01 -10.66
C TYR A 295 -4.32 3.35 -9.31
N MET A 296 -5.51 2.78 -9.13
CA MET A 296 -5.85 2.01 -7.94
C MET A 296 -4.90 0.82 -7.77
N ALA A 297 -4.66 0.04 -8.81
CA ALA A 297 -3.76 -1.11 -8.76
C ALA A 297 -2.34 -0.71 -8.39
N GLU A 298 -1.79 0.31 -9.04
CA GLU A 298 -0.45 0.83 -8.76
C GLU A 298 -0.33 1.31 -7.30
N ARG A 299 -1.26 2.16 -6.84
CA ARG A 299 -1.23 2.71 -5.49
C ARG A 299 -1.41 1.62 -4.43
N MET A 300 -2.32 0.68 -4.63
CA MET A 300 -2.55 -0.41 -3.69
C MET A 300 -1.36 -1.38 -3.62
N CYS A 301 -0.71 -1.69 -4.74
CA CYS A 301 0.51 -2.48 -4.76
C CYS A 301 1.69 -1.74 -4.12
N SER A 302 1.77 -0.41 -4.27
CA SER A 302 2.84 0.38 -3.65
C SER A 302 2.87 0.26 -2.12
N LEU A 303 1.72 -0.01 -1.48
CA LEU A 303 1.64 -0.26 -0.03
C LEU A 303 2.46 -1.48 0.40
N CYS A 304 2.63 -2.49 -0.46
CA CYS A 304 3.48 -3.65 -0.20
C CYS A 304 4.97 -3.30 -0.09
N TYR A 305 5.38 -2.16 -0.66
CA TYR A 305 6.78 -1.70 -0.67
C TYR A 305 7.08 -0.62 0.38
N GLU A 306 6.06 -0.17 1.12
CA GLU A 306 6.22 0.78 2.22
C GLU A 306 6.99 0.16 3.39
N ARG A 307 7.77 0.96 4.12
CA ARG A 307 8.61 0.45 5.23
C ARG A 307 7.77 -0.22 6.34
N ALA A 308 6.61 0.33 6.65
CA ALA A 308 5.78 -0.15 7.75
C ALA A 308 5.07 -1.48 7.47
N TRP A 309 5.14 -2.43 8.42
CA TRP A 309 4.53 -3.76 8.27
C TRP A 309 3.00 -3.72 8.08
N TYR A 310 2.31 -2.76 8.71
CA TYR A 310 0.87 -2.63 8.62
C TYR A 310 0.43 -2.10 7.25
N SER A 311 1.22 -1.22 6.63
CA SER A 311 1.03 -0.79 5.23
C SER A 311 1.15 -1.98 4.29
N LYS A 312 2.17 -2.82 4.48
CA LYS A 312 2.36 -4.04 3.69
C LYS A 312 1.19 -5.02 3.81
N MET A 313 0.68 -5.20 5.03
CA MET A 313 -0.51 -6.01 5.30
C MET A 313 -1.74 -5.43 4.59
N GLY A 314 -1.91 -4.10 4.60
CA GLY A 314 -2.94 -3.40 3.84
C GLY A 314 -2.86 -3.67 2.33
N GLY A 315 -1.66 -3.60 1.76
CA GLY A 315 -1.40 -3.95 0.36
C GLY A 315 -1.80 -5.39 0.03
N CYS A 316 -1.54 -6.36 0.93
CA CYS A 316 -1.98 -7.75 0.76
C CYS A 316 -3.51 -7.86 0.68
N TYR A 317 -4.25 -7.15 1.55
CA TYR A 317 -5.72 -7.13 1.50
C TYR A 317 -6.25 -6.51 0.21
N ALA A 318 -5.58 -5.47 -0.28
CA ALA A 318 -5.97 -4.82 -1.53
C ALA A 318 -5.72 -5.73 -2.74
N ILE A 319 -4.58 -6.42 -2.81
CA ILE A 319 -4.30 -7.44 -3.83
C ILE A 319 -5.36 -8.53 -3.81
N LYS A 320 -5.73 -9.03 -2.62
CA LYS A 320 -6.82 -10.00 -2.46
C LYS A 320 -8.13 -9.50 -3.06
N PHE A 321 -8.52 -8.27 -2.72
CA PHE A 321 -9.72 -7.68 -3.30
C PHE A 321 -9.65 -7.65 -4.84
N MET A 322 -8.53 -7.21 -5.40
CA MET A 322 -8.37 -7.08 -6.85
C MET A 322 -8.48 -8.41 -7.59
N PHE A 323 -7.77 -9.46 -7.17
CA PHE A 323 -7.84 -10.75 -7.88
C PHE A 323 -9.16 -11.52 -7.63
N GLU A 324 -9.91 -11.22 -6.55
CA GLU A 324 -11.20 -11.88 -6.27
C GLU A 324 -12.39 -11.17 -6.90
N LYS A 325 -12.32 -9.85 -7.13
CA LYS A 325 -13.48 -9.03 -7.50
C LYS A 325 -13.39 -8.37 -8.87
N LEU A 326 -12.19 -8.18 -9.43
CA LEU A 326 -12.02 -7.54 -10.75
C LEU A 326 -12.05 -8.56 -11.89
N ASP A 327 -12.11 -8.04 -13.12
CA ASP A 327 -12.17 -8.85 -14.33
C ASP A 327 -10.94 -9.75 -14.50
N ARG A 328 -11.14 -11.00 -14.95
CA ARG A 328 -10.07 -12.00 -15.05
C ARG A 328 -8.99 -11.61 -16.05
N CYS A 329 -9.34 -11.02 -17.19
CA CYS A 329 -8.37 -10.61 -18.20
C CYS A 329 -7.43 -9.54 -17.62
N TRP A 330 -8.00 -8.54 -16.94
CA TRP A 330 -7.25 -7.49 -16.28
C TRP A 330 -6.35 -8.05 -15.16
N VAL A 331 -6.86 -9.00 -14.36
CA VAL A 331 -6.07 -9.68 -13.32
C VAL A 331 -4.87 -10.42 -13.92
N PHE A 332 -5.01 -11.08 -15.09
CA PHE A 332 -3.88 -11.75 -15.75
C PHE A 332 -2.78 -10.78 -16.16
N GLU A 333 -3.13 -9.59 -16.65
CA GLU A 333 -2.14 -8.55 -17.00
C GLU A 333 -1.33 -8.07 -15.78
N HIS A 334 -1.97 -8.07 -14.60
CA HIS A 334 -1.37 -7.62 -13.33
C HIS A 334 -0.83 -8.76 -12.45
N LEU A 335 -1.00 -10.01 -12.86
CA LEU A 335 -0.70 -11.17 -12.00
C LEU A 335 0.78 -11.21 -11.58
N PHE A 336 1.67 -10.82 -12.48
CA PHE A 336 3.11 -10.76 -12.22
C PHE A 336 3.49 -9.66 -11.21
N SER A 337 2.83 -8.49 -11.27
CA SER A 337 3.09 -7.42 -10.30
C SER A 337 2.56 -7.78 -8.91
N PHE A 338 1.39 -8.43 -8.84
CA PHE A 338 0.84 -8.96 -7.58
C PHE A 338 1.75 -10.02 -6.95
N LEU A 339 2.27 -10.96 -7.76
CA LEU A 339 3.26 -11.94 -7.30
C LEU A 339 4.48 -11.25 -6.69
N LYS A 340 5.09 -10.30 -7.42
CA LYS A 340 6.28 -9.59 -6.94
C LYS A 340 6.02 -8.81 -5.65
N ALA A 341 4.86 -8.16 -5.54
CA ALA A 341 4.47 -7.44 -4.34
C ALA A 341 4.33 -8.39 -3.14
N LEU A 342 3.63 -9.52 -3.29
CA LEU A 342 3.45 -10.51 -2.21
C LEU A 342 4.78 -11.16 -1.80
N LEU A 343 5.64 -11.52 -2.75
CA LEU A 343 6.97 -12.06 -2.46
C LEU A 343 7.86 -11.03 -1.76
N PHE A 344 7.77 -9.75 -2.15
CA PHE A 344 8.50 -8.67 -1.48
C PHE A 344 8.05 -8.52 -0.02
N VAL A 345 6.74 -8.58 0.26
CA VAL A 345 6.24 -8.54 1.65
C VAL A 345 6.82 -9.68 2.49
N MET A 346 6.86 -10.90 1.95
CA MET A 346 7.47 -12.05 2.64
C MET A 346 8.95 -11.84 2.88
N MET A 347 9.68 -11.37 1.86
CA MET A 347 11.11 -11.12 1.93
C MET A 347 11.46 -10.08 2.99
N ASP A 348 10.79 -8.93 2.96
CA ASP A 348 11.12 -7.76 3.79
C ASP A 348 10.73 -7.97 5.26
N LEU A 349 9.63 -8.67 5.52
CA LEU A 349 9.19 -8.98 6.89
C LEU A 349 9.88 -10.21 7.50
N THR A 350 10.80 -10.86 6.79
CA THR A 350 11.48 -12.06 7.28
C THR A 350 12.28 -11.75 8.55
N GLY A 351 11.95 -12.43 9.65
CA GLY A 351 12.59 -12.21 10.94
C GLY A 351 12.03 -11.03 11.74
N GLU A 352 11.06 -10.29 11.20
CA GLU A 352 10.35 -9.25 11.95
C GLU A 352 9.14 -9.83 12.70
N VAL A 353 8.81 -9.24 13.86
CA VAL A 353 7.57 -9.55 14.58
C VAL A 353 6.40 -8.86 13.86
N SER A 354 5.89 -9.53 12.82
CA SER A 354 4.72 -9.09 12.07
C SER A 354 3.44 -9.78 12.57
N SER A 355 2.31 -9.08 12.58
CA SER A 355 1.03 -9.58 13.13
C SER A 355 0.30 -10.61 12.23
N GLY A 356 1.05 -11.57 11.69
CA GLY A 356 0.57 -12.57 10.73
C GLY A 356 0.57 -12.09 9.28
N ALA A 357 1.26 -11.00 8.96
CA ALA A 357 1.32 -10.45 7.61
C ALA A 357 1.95 -11.42 6.59
N ILE A 358 2.99 -12.16 7.00
CA ILE A 358 3.63 -13.18 6.16
C ILE A 358 2.64 -14.30 5.83
N GLU A 359 1.93 -14.84 6.83
CA GLU A 359 0.96 -15.92 6.63
C GLU A 359 -0.23 -15.46 5.77
N LEU A 360 -0.68 -14.22 5.93
CA LEU A 360 -1.67 -13.60 5.04
C LEU A 360 -1.16 -13.54 3.60
N ALA A 361 0.07 -13.07 3.37
CA ALA A 361 0.67 -13.01 2.04
C ALA A 361 0.78 -14.41 1.41
N LYS A 362 1.21 -15.43 2.17
CA LYS A 362 1.31 -16.82 1.69
C LYS A 362 -0.06 -17.36 1.28
N GLY A 363 -1.06 -17.19 2.15
CA GLY A 363 -2.42 -17.65 1.88
C GLY A 363 -3.07 -16.91 0.70
N HIS A 364 -2.80 -15.61 0.54
CA HIS A 364 -3.29 -14.84 -0.61
C HIS A 364 -2.60 -15.23 -1.91
N LEU A 365 -1.30 -15.51 -1.88
CA LEU A 365 -0.58 -16.02 -3.05
C LEU A 365 -1.12 -17.39 -3.50
N GLU A 366 -1.28 -18.33 -2.57
CA GLU A 366 -1.85 -19.64 -2.87
C GLU A 366 -3.27 -19.52 -3.44
N ARG A 367 -4.11 -18.67 -2.83
CA ARG A 367 -5.48 -18.43 -3.31
C ARG A 367 -5.50 -17.79 -4.71
N MET A 368 -4.62 -16.81 -4.95
CA MET A 368 -4.49 -16.13 -6.23
C MET A 368 -4.11 -17.12 -7.33
N LEU A 369 -3.10 -17.96 -7.10
CA LEU A 369 -2.69 -19.01 -8.05
C LEU A 369 -3.80 -20.05 -8.26
N THR A 370 -4.52 -20.43 -7.20
CA THR A 370 -5.64 -21.36 -7.30
C THR A 370 -6.76 -20.84 -8.20
N LEU A 371 -7.09 -19.56 -8.10
CA LEU A 371 -8.13 -18.94 -8.93
C LEU A 371 -7.66 -18.67 -10.36
N CYS A 372 -6.42 -18.22 -10.53
CA CYS A 372 -5.89 -17.77 -11.82
C CYS A 372 -5.37 -18.93 -12.69
N ALA A 373 -4.94 -20.04 -12.09
CA ALA A 373 -4.43 -21.21 -12.82
C ALA A 373 -5.50 -22.27 -13.14
N ALA A 374 -6.73 -22.10 -12.63
CA ALA A 374 -7.84 -22.99 -12.94
C ALA A 374 -8.11 -23.03 -14.46
N PRO A 375 -8.41 -24.21 -15.03
CA PRO A 375 -8.63 -24.34 -16.47
C PRO A 375 -9.85 -23.52 -16.89
N VAL A 376 -9.67 -22.72 -17.95
CA VAL A 376 -10.77 -21.95 -18.55
C VAL A 376 -11.34 -22.77 -19.71
N GLU A 377 -12.66 -22.97 -19.71
CA GLU A 377 -13.37 -23.67 -20.78
C GLU A 377 -13.24 -22.89 -22.10
N LYS A 378 -12.86 -23.61 -23.16
CA LYS A 378 -12.67 -23.06 -24.51
C LYS A 378 -13.98 -23.07 -25.27
N ASP A 379 -14.83 -22.10 -24.98
CA ASP A 379 -15.86 -21.66 -25.91
C ASP A 379 -15.25 -20.51 -26.71
N GLY A 380 -15.22 -20.57 -28.05
CA GLY A 380 -14.39 -19.71 -28.93
C GLY A 380 -14.46 -18.18 -28.77
N THR A 381 -15.29 -17.65 -27.86
CA THR A 381 -15.24 -16.28 -27.31
C THR A 381 -14.11 -16.03 -26.30
N ASN A 382 -13.50 -17.08 -25.73
CA ASN A 382 -12.53 -16.99 -24.62
C ASN A 382 -11.06 -17.06 -25.07
N ASP A 383 -10.76 -17.05 -26.38
CA ASP A 383 -9.39 -17.23 -26.88
C ASP A 383 -8.42 -16.15 -26.37
N GLU A 384 -8.86 -14.90 -26.26
CA GLU A 384 -8.08 -13.81 -25.68
C GLU A 384 -7.74 -14.07 -24.20
N LEU A 385 -8.73 -14.52 -23.43
CA LEU A 385 -8.58 -14.83 -22.02
C LEU A 385 -7.62 -16.02 -21.82
N VAL A 386 -7.75 -17.08 -22.62
CA VAL A 386 -6.84 -18.24 -22.58
C VAL A 386 -5.40 -17.83 -22.93
N ASN A 387 -5.22 -16.94 -23.91
CA ASN A 387 -3.90 -16.43 -24.26
C ASN A 387 -3.30 -15.55 -23.16
N ALA A 388 -4.10 -14.65 -22.57
CA ALA A 388 -3.69 -13.83 -21.44
C ALA A 388 -3.32 -14.68 -20.21
N GLN A 389 -4.10 -15.72 -19.92
CA GLN A 389 -3.82 -16.69 -18.86
C GLN A 389 -2.50 -17.42 -19.11
N LYS A 390 -2.28 -17.96 -20.31
CA LYS A 390 -1.02 -18.66 -20.64
C LYS A 390 0.20 -17.74 -20.51
N LYS A 391 0.11 -16.52 -21.03
CA LYS A 391 1.18 -15.53 -20.95
C LYS A 391 1.51 -15.17 -19.51
N SER A 392 0.49 -14.80 -18.73
CA SER A 392 0.67 -14.42 -17.32
C SER A 392 1.20 -15.57 -16.46
N LEU A 393 0.69 -16.78 -16.64
CA LEU A 393 1.19 -17.97 -15.94
C LEU A 393 2.63 -18.31 -16.32
N PHE A 394 3.04 -18.10 -17.57
CA PHE A 394 4.43 -18.26 -17.99
C PHE A 394 5.35 -17.25 -17.26
N GLU A 395 4.96 -15.98 -17.18
CA GLU A 395 5.73 -14.95 -16.45
C GLU A 395 5.77 -15.21 -14.93
N VAL A 396 4.67 -15.65 -14.34
CA VAL A 396 4.58 -16.02 -12.92
C VAL A 396 5.42 -17.24 -12.61
N THR A 397 5.32 -18.29 -13.43
CA THR A 397 6.09 -19.53 -13.25
C THR A 397 7.59 -19.25 -13.39
N ASN A 398 7.99 -18.41 -14.36
CA ASN A 398 9.35 -17.93 -14.52
C ASN A 398 9.92 -17.33 -13.22
N GLU A 399 9.21 -16.38 -12.61
CA GLU A 399 9.66 -15.77 -11.36
C GLU A 399 9.67 -16.77 -10.19
N LEU A 400 8.66 -17.64 -10.07
CA LEU A 400 8.65 -18.67 -9.03
C LEU A 400 9.85 -19.62 -9.17
N VAL A 401 10.17 -20.07 -10.39
CA VAL A 401 11.35 -20.91 -10.67
C VAL A 401 12.64 -20.18 -10.29
N ARG A 402 12.76 -18.89 -10.61
CA ARG A 402 13.91 -18.06 -10.21
C ARG A 402 14.09 -18.00 -8.68
N GLN A 403 13.01 -18.02 -7.91
CA GLN A 403 13.04 -17.89 -6.45
C GLN A 403 13.33 -19.21 -5.71
N VAL A 404 13.37 -20.36 -6.41
CA VAL A 404 13.71 -21.67 -5.82
C VAL A 404 15.12 -21.69 -5.21
N THR A 405 16.04 -20.87 -5.71
CA THR A 405 17.41 -20.73 -5.17
C THR A 405 17.60 -19.45 -4.35
N SER A 406 16.50 -18.79 -3.95
CA SER A 406 16.55 -17.54 -3.18
C SER A 406 17.28 -17.74 -1.84
N PRO A 407 18.13 -16.79 -1.41
CA PRO A 407 18.75 -16.83 -0.08
C PRO A 407 17.73 -16.72 1.07
N ASN A 408 16.56 -16.13 0.83
CA ASN A 408 15.51 -15.98 1.83
C ASN A 408 14.70 -17.28 1.94
N SER A 409 14.64 -17.87 3.14
CA SER A 409 13.96 -19.15 3.39
C SER A 409 12.45 -19.08 3.12
N ILE A 410 11.77 -18.04 3.61
CA ILE A 410 10.32 -17.90 3.48
C ILE A 410 9.91 -17.80 2.00
N VAL A 411 10.61 -16.95 1.25
CA VAL A 411 10.36 -16.77 -0.19
C VAL A 411 10.64 -18.06 -0.96
N ARG A 412 11.74 -18.76 -0.63
CA ARG A 412 12.14 -20.03 -1.26
C ARG A 412 11.10 -21.14 -1.02
N GLU A 413 10.73 -21.36 0.23
CA GLU A 413 9.72 -22.35 0.63
C GLU A 413 8.38 -22.05 -0.04
N GLN A 414 7.95 -20.78 -0.03
CA GLN A 414 6.71 -20.38 -0.66
C GLN A 414 6.76 -20.55 -2.19
N ALA A 415 7.90 -20.29 -2.84
CA ALA A 415 8.05 -20.51 -4.28
C ALA A 415 7.93 -22.00 -4.64
N MET A 416 8.61 -22.87 -3.89
CA MET A 416 8.51 -24.33 -4.06
C MET A 416 7.07 -24.83 -3.85
N HIS A 417 6.40 -24.38 -2.79
CA HIS A 417 5.00 -24.71 -2.52
C HIS A 417 4.06 -24.20 -3.63
N SER A 418 4.26 -22.97 -4.09
CA SER A 418 3.45 -22.36 -5.15
C SER A 418 3.57 -23.14 -6.48
N LEU A 419 4.77 -23.63 -6.82
CA LEU A 419 4.98 -24.51 -7.98
C LEU A 419 4.25 -25.84 -7.84
N GLN A 420 4.25 -26.43 -6.63
CA GLN A 420 3.47 -27.64 -6.34
C GLN A 420 1.95 -27.40 -6.45
N VAL A 421 1.47 -26.25 -5.99
CA VAL A 421 0.06 -25.85 -6.13
C VAL A 421 -0.32 -25.70 -7.60
N LEU A 422 0.49 -25.00 -8.41
CA LEU A 422 0.27 -24.88 -9.85
C LEU A 422 0.23 -26.23 -10.57
N ALA A 423 1.16 -27.13 -10.23
CA ALA A 423 1.21 -28.48 -10.77
C ALA A 423 -0.07 -29.27 -10.46
N LYS A 424 -0.55 -29.21 -9.21
CA LYS A 424 -1.80 -29.85 -8.78
C LYS A 424 -3.03 -29.31 -9.52
N ILE A 425 -3.11 -28.00 -9.76
CA ILE A 425 -4.26 -27.38 -10.43
C ILE A 425 -4.30 -27.72 -11.92
N GLN A 426 -3.13 -27.75 -12.57
CA GLN A 426 -3.02 -28.04 -14.00
C GLN A 426 -3.01 -29.53 -14.36
N ASP A 427 -3.08 -30.40 -13.35
CA ASP A 427 -2.89 -31.85 -13.48
C ASP A 427 -1.62 -32.21 -14.26
N ARG A 428 -0.51 -31.56 -13.88
CA ARG A 428 0.82 -31.74 -14.46
C ARG A 428 1.83 -32.05 -13.37
N THR A 429 2.95 -32.65 -13.74
CA THR A 429 4.06 -32.79 -12.79
C THR A 429 4.75 -31.44 -12.60
N VAL A 430 5.31 -31.21 -11.41
CA VAL A 430 6.08 -29.97 -11.11
C VAL A 430 7.19 -29.76 -12.13
N THR A 431 7.82 -30.84 -12.57
CA THR A 431 8.87 -30.84 -13.59
C THR A 431 8.38 -30.29 -14.92
N GLN A 432 7.18 -30.70 -15.38
CA GLN A 432 6.59 -30.18 -16.62
C GLN A 432 6.26 -28.68 -16.53
N VAL A 433 5.89 -28.19 -15.34
CA VAL A 433 5.63 -26.76 -15.10
C VAL A 433 6.95 -25.97 -15.13
N MET A 434 8.04 -26.54 -14.61
CA MET A 434 9.35 -25.87 -14.55
C MET A 434 10.17 -25.97 -15.84
N GLU A 435 9.97 -27.00 -16.68
CA GLU A 435 10.78 -27.26 -17.87
C GLU A 435 10.95 -26.05 -18.81
N PRO A 436 9.92 -25.23 -19.10
CA PRO A 436 10.05 -24.06 -19.97
C PRO A 436 11.00 -22.97 -19.45
N HIS A 437 11.34 -23.01 -18.15
CA HIS A 437 12.14 -22.00 -17.46
C HIS A 437 13.44 -22.57 -16.86
N LYS A 438 13.79 -23.81 -17.22
CA LYS A 438 14.92 -24.55 -16.67
C LYS A 438 16.27 -23.84 -16.82
N GLU A 439 16.47 -23.11 -17.92
CA GLU A 439 17.71 -22.36 -18.23
C GLU A 439 18.14 -21.38 -17.12
N ILE A 440 17.17 -20.88 -16.34
CA ILE A 440 17.41 -19.95 -15.23
C ILE A 440 18.14 -20.65 -14.09
N LEU A 441 17.74 -21.91 -13.83
CA LEU A 441 18.31 -22.74 -12.79
C LEU A 441 19.64 -23.37 -13.21
N GLU A 442 19.90 -23.58 -14.50
CA GLU A 442 21.15 -24.18 -14.99
C GLU A 442 22.43 -23.48 -14.54
N LYS A 443 22.36 -22.17 -14.25
CA LYS A 443 23.50 -21.40 -13.71
C LYS A 443 23.84 -21.77 -12.27
N TYR A 444 22.85 -22.23 -11.52
CA TYR A 444 22.91 -22.51 -10.08
C TYR A 444 22.86 -24.01 -9.77
N ILE A 445 22.21 -24.81 -10.62
CA ILE A 445 21.90 -26.23 -10.43
C ILE A 445 22.20 -26.98 -11.74
N PRO A 446 23.25 -27.82 -11.80
CA PRO A 446 24.31 -28.01 -10.80
C PRO A 446 25.18 -26.74 -10.68
N PRO A 447 25.78 -26.46 -9.50
CA PRO A 447 26.56 -25.24 -9.25
C PRO A 447 27.91 -25.26 -10.01
N LYS A 448 27.86 -25.10 -11.33
CA LYS A 448 29.03 -25.08 -12.23
C LYS A 448 29.63 -23.68 -12.36
N LYS A 449 28.79 -22.65 -12.47
CA LYS A 449 29.20 -21.25 -12.69
C LYS A 449 29.36 -20.47 -11.39
N HIS A 450 28.45 -20.65 -10.45
CA HIS A 450 28.49 -20.02 -9.13
C HIS A 450 28.93 -21.06 -8.09
N LEU A 451 30.24 -21.12 -7.83
CA LEU A 451 30.81 -22.01 -6.81
C LEU A 451 30.25 -21.66 -5.42
N LEU A 452 29.80 -22.68 -4.69
CA LEU A 452 29.22 -22.54 -3.35
C LEU A 452 30.17 -21.81 -2.36
N GLN A 453 31.48 -22.08 -2.46
CA GLN A 453 32.49 -21.53 -1.55
C GLN A 453 32.59 -20.00 -1.58
N HIS A 454 32.20 -19.35 -2.68
CA HIS A 454 32.24 -17.89 -2.82
C HIS A 454 30.93 -17.22 -2.42
N GLN A 455 29.91 -17.98 -2.04
CA GLN A 455 28.60 -17.46 -1.65
C GLN A 455 28.51 -17.33 -0.11
N PRO A 456 27.77 -16.34 0.40
CA PRO A 456 27.47 -16.26 1.83
C PRO A 456 26.59 -17.45 2.28
N ALA A 457 26.63 -17.78 3.56
CA ALA A 457 25.97 -18.98 4.11
C ALA A 457 24.48 -19.09 3.76
N ASN A 458 23.73 -17.98 3.79
CA ASN A 458 22.32 -17.94 3.41
C ASN A 458 22.08 -18.30 1.93
N ALA A 459 22.94 -17.83 1.02
CA ALA A 459 22.87 -18.17 -0.40
C ALA A 459 23.31 -19.62 -0.66
N GLN A 460 24.31 -20.13 0.07
CA GLN A 460 24.69 -21.54 0.00
C GLN A 460 23.52 -22.46 0.37
N ILE A 461 22.82 -22.16 1.48
CA ILE A 461 21.61 -22.88 1.90
C ILE A 461 20.55 -22.83 0.79
N GLY A 462 20.27 -21.65 0.23
CA GLY A 462 19.28 -21.49 -0.83
C GLY A 462 19.59 -22.34 -2.09
N ILE A 463 20.84 -22.37 -2.52
CA ILE A 463 21.27 -23.19 -3.68
C ILE A 463 21.16 -24.68 -3.36
N MET A 464 21.56 -25.10 -2.16
CA MET A 464 21.50 -26.51 -1.75
C MET A 464 20.06 -27.01 -1.61
N ASP A 465 19.17 -26.23 -1.01
CA ASP A 465 17.74 -26.54 -0.90
C ASP A 465 17.10 -26.60 -2.28
N GLY A 466 17.39 -25.62 -3.15
CA GLY A 466 16.91 -25.60 -4.53
C GLY A 466 17.35 -26.83 -5.34
N ASN A 467 18.61 -27.26 -5.18
CA ASN A 467 19.12 -28.48 -5.79
C ASN A 467 18.42 -29.73 -5.25
N THR A 468 18.21 -29.80 -3.93
CA THR A 468 17.48 -30.90 -3.29
C THR A 468 16.05 -30.98 -3.80
N PHE A 469 15.36 -29.85 -3.90
CA PHE A 469 14.03 -29.77 -4.49
C PHE A 469 14.02 -30.30 -5.93
N CYS A 470 14.89 -29.79 -6.82
CA CYS A 470 14.90 -30.19 -8.23
C CYS A 470 15.27 -31.68 -8.47
N THR A 471 16.07 -32.26 -7.57
CA THR A 471 16.50 -33.68 -7.66
C THR A 471 15.50 -34.67 -7.04
N THR A 472 14.65 -34.19 -6.12
CA THR A 472 13.57 -34.98 -5.52
C THR A 472 12.29 -34.96 -6.35
N LEU A 473 12.18 -34.10 -7.37
CA LEU A 473 11.05 -34.13 -8.30
C LEU A 473 11.00 -35.44 -9.11
N GLU A 474 9.78 -35.91 -9.36
CA GLU A 474 9.48 -37.06 -10.21
C GLU A 474 8.66 -36.60 -11.43
N PRO A 475 9.19 -36.63 -12.66
CA PRO A 475 10.58 -36.95 -13.06
C PRO A 475 11.58 -35.87 -12.65
N ARG A 476 12.88 -36.18 -12.58
CA ARG A 476 13.91 -35.19 -12.18
C ARG A 476 14.06 -34.09 -13.22
N LEU A 477 14.15 -32.83 -12.77
CA LEU A 477 14.36 -31.68 -13.66
C LEU A 477 15.78 -31.68 -14.26
N PHE A 478 16.78 -31.97 -13.44
CA PHE A 478 18.17 -32.13 -13.86
C PHE A 478 18.62 -33.56 -13.63
N THR A 479 19.08 -34.23 -14.69
CA THR A 479 19.86 -35.45 -14.58
C THR A 479 21.24 -35.06 -14.07
N ILE A 480 21.67 -35.64 -12.94
CA ILE A 480 23.04 -35.48 -12.43
C ILE A 480 23.96 -36.09 -13.49
N GLY A 481 24.53 -35.24 -14.35
CA GLY A 481 25.58 -35.66 -15.26
C GLY A 481 26.75 -36.13 -14.41
N THR A 482 27.14 -37.39 -14.58
CA THR A 482 28.41 -37.90 -14.09
C THR A 482 29.51 -36.92 -14.49
N VAL A 483 30.19 -36.37 -13.49
CA VAL A 483 31.36 -35.52 -13.69
C VAL A 483 32.41 -36.38 -14.40
N SER A 484 32.67 -36.09 -15.68
CA SER A 484 33.85 -36.53 -16.41
C SER A 484 34.97 -35.53 -16.22
#